data_AF-A0A8H8S387-F1
#
_entry.id   AF-A0A8H8S387-F1
#
_cell.length_a   1.000
_cell.length_b   1.000
_cell.length_c   1.000
_cell.angle_alpha   90.00
_cell.angle_beta   90.00
_cell.angle_gamma   90.00
#
_symmetry.space_group_name_H-M   'P 1'
#
loop_
_entity.id
_entity.type
_entity.pdbx_description
1 polymer ?
#
loop_
_entity_poly.entity_id
_entity_poly.type
_entity_poly.pdbx_seq_one_letter_code
_entity_poly.pdbx_strand_id
1 'polypeptide(L)' 'MTSYPIDDSEFAALKGKTVLITGVSTGIGRATVYLAHQYGANLIIGDVLEKEGQELAHELGELGTSFF' A
#
# COMPACT_ATOMS: atom_id res chain seq x y z
N MET A 1 -15.85 -23.11 -10.23
CA MET A 1 -15.23 -21.79 -10.05
C MET A 1 -16.21 -20.96 -9.23
N THR A 2 -15.90 -20.65 -7.98
CA THR A 2 -16.72 -19.73 -7.17
C THR A 2 -16.18 -18.32 -7.37
N SER A 3 -17.01 -17.40 -7.83
CA SER A 3 -16.69 -15.98 -7.92
C SER A 3 -17.13 -15.26 -6.65
N TYR A 4 -16.26 -14.40 -6.13
CA TYR A 4 -16.60 -13.44 -5.09
C TYR A 4 -16.51 -12.05 -5.72
N PRO A 5 -17.63 -11.34 -5.91
CA PRO A 5 -17.57 -9.97 -6.39
C PRO A 5 -16.94 -9.10 -5.29
N ILE A 6 -15.82 -8.45 -5.60
CA ILE A 6 -15.24 -7.43 -4.73
C ILE A 6 -15.75 -6.09 -5.24
N ASP A 7 -16.38 -5.31 -4.36
CA ASP A 7 -16.71 -3.92 -4.63
C ASP A 7 -15.60 -3.03 -4.07
N ASP A 8 -15.11 -2.08 -4.88
CA ASP A 8 -14.03 -1.17 -4.50
C ASP A 8 -14.37 -0.34 -3.24
N SER A 9 -15.66 -0.17 -2.93
CA SER A 9 -16.12 0.48 -1.69
C SER A 9 -15.72 -0.26 -0.42
N GLU A 10 -15.46 -1.56 -0.47
CA GLU A 10 -14.98 -2.34 0.68
C GLU A 10 -13.63 -1.83 1.19
N PHE A 11 -12.79 -1.27 0.30
CA PHE A 11 -11.49 -0.69 0.67
C PHE A 11 -11.60 0.62 1.46
N ALA A 12 -12.78 1.26 1.50
CA ALA A 12 -13.01 2.42 2.36
C ALA A 12 -12.79 2.10 3.85
N ALA A 13 -12.88 0.83 4.24
CA ALA A 13 -12.57 0.37 5.60
C ALA A 13 -11.09 0.58 6.00
N LEU A 14 -10.19 0.77 5.04
CA LEU A 14 -8.76 1.01 5.26
C LEU A 14 -8.48 2.43 5.75
N LYS A 15 -9.42 3.36 5.61
CA LYS A 15 -9.24 4.77 5.98
C LYS A 15 -8.86 4.92 7.46
N GLY A 16 -7.72 5.57 7.71
CA GLY A 16 -7.16 5.81 9.04
C GLY A 16 -6.62 4.56 9.75
N LYS A 17 -6.57 3.40 9.07
CA LYS A 17 -5.92 2.19 9.59
C LYS A 17 -4.44 2.22 9.28
N THR A 18 -3.64 1.61 10.16
CA THR A 18 -2.22 1.38 9.89
C THR A 18 -2.04 0.00 9.27
N VAL A 19 -1.41 -0.06 8.10
CA VAL A 19 -1.21 -1.29 7.32
C VAL A 19 0.28 -1.47 7.04
N LEU A 20 0.80 -2.66 7.36
CA LEU A 20 2.16 -3.08 7.05
C LEU A 20 2.16 -3.89 5.75
N ILE A 21 2.96 -3.47 4.76
CA ILE A 21 3.07 -4.14 3.47
C ILE A 21 4.54 -4.43 3.17
N THR A 22 4.86 -5.69 2.90
CA THR A 22 6.20 -6.15 2.51
C THR A 22 6.25 -6.50 1.03
N GLY A 23 7.43 -6.44 0.40
CA GLY A 23 7.58 -6.77 -1.01
C GLY A 23 6.97 -5.70 -1.93
N VAL A 24 7.11 -4.43 -1.54
CA VAL A 24 6.41 -3.28 -2.15
C VAL A 24 7.06 -2.74 -3.41
N SER A 25 8.29 -3.14 -3.75
CA SER A 25 9.04 -2.51 -4.82
C SER A 25 8.43 -2.78 -6.21
N THR A 26 7.73 -3.90 -6.39
CA THR A 26 7.14 -4.29 -7.68
C THR A 26 5.80 -5.03 -7.55
N GLY A 27 5.14 -5.26 -8.70
CA GLY A 27 4.00 -6.17 -8.82
C GLY A 27 2.84 -5.87 -7.88
N ILE A 28 2.32 -6.92 -7.23
CA ILE A 28 1.14 -6.85 -6.37
C ILE A 28 1.42 -6.00 -5.12
N GLY A 29 2.63 -6.09 -4.54
CA GLY A 29 2.97 -5.29 -3.36
C GLY A 29 2.89 -3.80 -3.67
N ARG A 30 3.52 -3.36 -4.76
CA ARG A 30 3.43 -1.98 -5.24
C ARG A 30 1.99 -1.54 -5.46
N ALA A 31 1.20 -2.34 -6.17
CA ALA A 31 -0.23 -2.05 -6.42
C ALA A 31 -1.04 -1.94 -5.12
N THR A 32 -0.75 -2.79 -4.13
CA THR A 32 -1.43 -2.79 -2.83
C THR A 32 -1.14 -1.51 -2.05
N VAL A 33 0.10 -1.02 -2.09
CA VAL A 33 0.48 0.26 -1.46
C VAL A 33 -0.32 1.42 -2.08
N TYR A 34 -0.38 1.53 -3.41
CA TYR A 34 -1.17 2.58 -4.06
C TYR A 34 -2.64 2.51 -3.70
N LEU A 35 -3.23 1.31 -3.73
CA LEU A 35 -4.63 1.11 -3.39
C LEU A 35 -4.89 1.55 -1.95
N ALA A 36 -4.13 1.03 -0.99
CA ALA A 36 -4.32 1.36 0.42
C ALA A 36 -4.08 2.86 0.72
N HIS A 37 -3.10 3.48 0.05
CA HIS A 37 -2.83 4.91 0.16
C HIS A 37 -4.00 5.75 -0.39
N GLN A 38 -4.55 5.36 -1.56
CA GLN A 38 -5.71 6.03 -2.16
C GLN A 38 -6.94 6.03 -1.24
N TYR A 39 -7.13 4.96 -0.46
CA TYR A 39 -8.20 4.85 0.53
C TYR A 39 -7.87 5.49 1.89
N GLY A 40 -6.73 6.18 2.01
CA GLY A 40 -6.36 6.95 3.19
C GLY A 40 -5.88 6.11 4.37
N ALA A 41 -5.26 4.96 4.11
CA ALA A 41 -4.54 4.20 5.12
C ALA A 41 -3.20 4.84 5.46
N ASN A 42 -2.76 4.69 6.71
CA ASN A 42 -1.38 4.95 7.11
C ASN A 42 -0.55 3.70 6.77
N LEU A 43 0.52 3.84 6.00
CA LEU A 43 1.27 2.72 5.47
C LEU A 43 2.66 2.63 6.08
N ILE A 44 3.03 1.42 6.47
CA ILE A 44 4.40 1.03 6.77
C ILE A 44 4.81 0.06 5.67
N ILE A 45 5.83 0.41 4.90
CA ILE A 45 6.22 -0.35 3.71
C ILE A 45 7.68 -0.82 3.82
N GLY A 46 7.96 -2.02 3.34
CA GLY A 46 9.32 -2.59 3.37
C GLY A 46 9.61 -3.54 2.21
N ASP A 47 10.83 -3.54 1.73
CA ASP A 47 11.30 -4.42 0.67
C ASP A 47 12.81 -4.69 0.82
N VAL A 48 13.29 -5.78 0.24
CA VAL A 48 14.74 -6.07 0.11
C VAL A 48 15.40 -5.07 -0.85
N LEU A 49 14.65 -4.60 -1.84
CA LEU A 49 15.06 -3.56 -2.77
C LEU A 49 14.83 -2.17 -2.13
N GLU A 50 15.73 -1.78 -1.23
CA GLU A 50 15.61 -0.55 -0.43
C GLU A 50 15.45 0.71 -1.28
N LYS A 51 16.21 0.83 -2.38
CA LYS A 51 16.19 2.03 -3.22
C LYS A 51 14.81 2.22 -3.87
N GLU A 52 14.28 1.17 -4.48
CA GLU A 52 12.99 1.16 -5.13
C GLU A 52 11.85 1.38 -4.12
N GLY A 53 11.97 0.80 -2.92
CA GLY A 53 11.01 0.99 -1.83
C GLY A 53 11.01 2.41 -1.26
N GLN A 54 12.18 3.04 -1.12
CA GLN A 54 12.32 4.43 -0.71
C GLN A 54 11.80 5.40 -1.78
N GLU A 55 12.08 5.14 -3.06
CA GLU A 55 11.52 5.90 -4.18
C GLU A 55 9.99 5.84 -4.17
N LEU A 56 9.40 4.67 -3.91
CA LEU A 56 7.96 4.50 -3.76
C LEU A 56 7.40 5.29 -2.57
N ALA A 57 8.05 5.24 -1.40
CA ALA A 57 7.65 6.02 -0.23
C ALA A 57 7.66 7.53 -0.53
N HIS A 58 8.70 7.99 -1.23
CA HIS A 58 8.84 9.40 -1.61
C HIS A 58 7.80 9.83 -2.66
N GLU A 59 7.45 8.96 -3.61
CA GLU A 59 6.41 9.20 -4.61
C GLU A 59 5.03 9.40 -3.98
N LEU A 60 4.71 8.62 -2.94
CA LEU A 60 3.42 8.67 -2.25
C LEU A 60 3.31 9.83 -1.25
N GLY A 61 4.45 10.36 -0.79
CA GLY A 61 4.54 11.54 0.06
C GLY A 61 4.19 11.29 1.54
N GLU A 62 4.43 12.31 2.38
CA GLU A 62 4.30 12.25 3.85
C GLU A 62 2.87 12.10 4.38
N LEU A 63 1.87 11.81 3.54
CA LEU A 63 0.48 11.57 3.96
C LEU A 63 0.29 10.18 4.62
N GLY A 64 1.25 9.78 5.45
CA GLY A 64 1.17 8.60 6.30
C GLY A 64 1.93 7.38 5.82
N THR A 65 2.86 7.51 4.85
CA THR A 65 3.69 6.39 4.38
C THR A 65 5.11 6.45 4.98
N SER A 66 5.59 5.36 5.58
CA SER A 66 6.95 5.23 6.12
C SER A 66 7.63 3.97 5.61
N PHE A 67 8.91 4.06 5.24
CA PHE A 67 9.73 2.93 4.82
C PHE A 67 10.57 2.41 5.98
N PHE A 68 10.73 1.08 6.12
CA PHE A 68 11.57 0.43 7.13
C PHE A 68 12.45 -0.66 6.54
#